data_AF-A0A8C4P6Q2-F1
#
_entry.id   AF-A0A8C4P6Q2-F1
#
_cell.length_a   1.000
_cell.length_b   1.000
_cell.length_c   1.000
_cell.angle_alpha   90.00
_cell.angle_beta   90.00
_cell.angle_gamma   90.00
#
_symmetry.space_group_name_H-M   'P 1'
#
loop_
_entity.id
_entity.type
_entity.pdbx_description
1 polymer ?
#
loop_
_entity_poly.entity_id
_entity_poly.type
_entity_poly.pdbx_seq_one_letter_code
_entity_poly.pdbx_strand_id
1 'polypeptide(L)'
;MKSSLLLWVALAVSLGFTLVAGYPRAYEDEEYVLRNIYITVPLLSRENISDPTSPLRTTFVYRMSELCKKCDPAEVELDGEIYKAQQSSSCDAEETCYTYNRDKCYTTTFPFFYRGETKMVQAALTPASCYADEIPAPRVMQAHLYLFLSIKRQLFRKSSCRLSEMLFLHSWHIFATSFCISNTITL
;
A
#
# COMPACT_ATOMS: atom_id res chain seq x y z
N MET A 1 19.83 -38.98 47.07
CA MET A 1 20.78 -38.83 45.95
C MET A 1 20.32 -39.50 44.63
N LYS A 2 19.22 -40.26 44.56
CA LYS A 2 18.80 -40.99 43.34
C LYS A 2 17.96 -40.17 42.34
N SER A 3 17.21 -39.18 42.83
CA SER A 3 16.30 -38.36 42.00
C SER A 3 17.04 -37.44 41.02
N SER A 4 18.21 -36.90 41.41
CA SER A 4 19.01 -36.06 40.50
C SER A 4 19.54 -36.86 39.31
N LEU A 5 20.01 -38.10 39.54
CA LEU A 5 20.55 -38.95 38.47
C LEU A 5 19.50 -39.29 37.39
N LEU A 6 18.26 -39.56 37.82
CA LEU A 6 17.16 -39.85 36.89
C LEU A 6 16.79 -38.63 36.03
N LEU A 7 16.90 -37.42 36.59
CA LEU A 7 16.61 -36.18 35.87
C LEU A 7 17.65 -35.91 34.79
N TRP A 8 18.94 -36.19 35.06
CA TRP A 8 20.02 -36.08 34.07
C TRP A 8 19.90 -37.12 32.95
N VAL A 9 19.52 -38.36 33.27
CA VAL A 9 19.28 -39.40 32.26
C VAL A 9 18.09 -39.03 31.37
N ALA A 10 17.00 -38.55 31.95
CA ALA A 10 15.82 -38.10 31.18
C ALA A 10 16.16 -36.92 30.26
N LEU A 11 16.94 -35.94 30.73
CA LEU A 11 17.41 -34.82 29.91
C LEU A 11 18.36 -35.27 28.80
N ALA A 12 19.28 -36.19 29.07
CA ALA A 12 20.21 -36.68 28.05
C ALA A 12 19.49 -37.46 26.94
N VAL A 13 18.48 -38.26 27.30
CA VAL A 13 17.67 -39.02 26.33
C VAL A 13 16.81 -38.08 25.49
N SER A 14 16.20 -37.05 26.09
CA SER A 14 15.39 -36.08 25.32
C SER A 14 16.23 -35.18 24.43
N LEU A 15 17.42 -34.75 24.89
CA LEU A 15 18.35 -33.97 24.07
C LEU A 15 18.91 -34.80 22.90
N GLY A 16 19.22 -36.08 23.15
CA GLY A 16 19.64 -37.01 22.11
C GLY A 16 18.56 -37.23 21.04
N PHE A 17 17.30 -37.35 21.44
CA PHE A 17 16.18 -37.53 20.51
C PHE A 17 15.95 -36.31 19.61
N THR A 18 16.08 -35.09 20.15
CA THR A 18 15.93 -33.84 19.37
C THR A 18 17.07 -33.63 18.38
N LEU A 19 18.29 -34.09 18.68
CA LEU A 19 19.43 -34.05 17.77
C LEU A 19 19.33 -35.11 16.65
N VAL A 20 18.81 -36.31 16.94
CA VAL A 20 18.66 -37.41 15.96
C VAL A 20 17.50 -37.17 14.99
N ALA A 21 16.41 -36.53 15.44
CA ALA A 21 15.25 -36.28 14.59
C ALA A 21 15.51 -35.24 13.48
N GLY A 22 16.62 -34.51 13.53
CA GLY A 22 16.96 -33.47 12.56
C GLY A 22 15.98 -32.30 12.62
N TYR A 23 16.46 -31.10 12.99
CA TYR A 23 15.68 -29.91 12.69
C TYR A 23 15.50 -29.82 11.16
N PRO A 24 14.28 -29.57 10.64
CA PRO A 24 14.11 -29.30 9.22
C PRO A 24 14.95 -28.06 8.90
N ARG A 25 16.11 -28.27 8.27
CA ARG A 25 16.88 -27.19 7.66
C ARG A 25 16.07 -26.78 6.44
N ALA A 26 15.57 -25.55 6.44
CA ALA A 26 15.14 -24.92 5.20
C ALA A 26 16.33 -25.04 4.23
N TYR A 27 16.09 -25.64 3.06
CA TYR A 27 17.11 -25.81 2.04
C TYR A 27 17.63 -24.43 1.64
N GLU A 28 18.95 -24.23 1.67
CA GLU A 28 19.56 -22.93 1.30
C GLU A 28 19.32 -22.56 -0.19
N ASP A 29 18.85 -23.52 -0.99
CA ASP A 29 18.58 -23.35 -2.43
C ASP A 29 17.10 -23.06 -2.74
N GLU A 30 16.22 -22.92 -1.74
CA GLU A 30 14.83 -22.52 -1.93
C GLU A 30 14.66 -21.00 -1.83
N GLU A 31 14.51 -20.32 -2.97
CA GLU A 31 14.18 -18.90 -3.03
C GLU A 31 12.67 -18.69 -3.27
N TYR A 32 12.00 -18.04 -2.32
CA TYR A 32 10.59 -17.68 -2.46
C TYR A 32 10.47 -16.33 -3.18
N VAL A 33 9.94 -16.34 -4.40
CA VAL A 33 9.63 -15.10 -5.14
C VAL A 33 8.19 -14.67 -4.83
N LEU A 34 8.05 -13.64 -4.01
CA LEU A 34 6.77 -13.04 -3.65
C LEU A 34 6.38 -11.97 -4.68
N ARG A 35 5.12 -12.01 -5.13
CA ARG A 35 4.55 -11.00 -6.03
C ARG A 35 3.23 -10.46 -5.48
N ASN A 36 3.29 -9.25 -4.91
CA ASN A 36 2.12 -8.59 -4.35
C ASN A 36 1.40 -7.77 -5.43
N ILE A 37 0.07 -7.91 -5.53
CA ILE A 37 -0.78 -7.17 -6.47
C ILE A 37 -1.81 -6.40 -5.66
N TYR A 38 -1.94 -5.09 -5.92
CA TYR A 38 -2.93 -4.23 -5.31
C TYR A 38 -3.89 -3.69 -6.38
N ILE A 39 -5.19 -3.89 -6.19
CA ILE A 39 -6.25 -3.46 -7.12
C ILE A 39 -7.23 -2.59 -6.34
N THR A 40 -7.48 -1.38 -6.84
CA THR A 40 -8.54 -0.50 -6.34
C THR A 40 -9.71 -0.53 -7.31
N VAL A 41 -10.88 -0.94 -6.85
CA VAL A 41 -12.08 -1.06 -7.69
C VAL A 41 -13.00 0.15 -7.48
N PRO A 42 -13.18 1.00 -8.51
CA PRO A 42 -14.06 2.17 -8.41
C PRO A 42 -15.51 1.80 -8.67
N LEU A 43 -16.30 1.62 -7.61
CA LEU A 43 -17.70 1.18 -7.66
C LEU A 43 -18.65 2.16 -8.36
N LEU A 44 -18.26 3.43 -8.48
CA LEU A 44 -19.06 4.50 -9.09
C LEU A 44 -18.52 4.95 -10.45
N SER A 45 -17.53 4.24 -10.99
CA SER A 45 -17.00 4.54 -12.32
C SER A 45 -17.98 4.15 -13.41
N ARG A 46 -17.97 4.92 -14.51
CA ARG A 46 -18.75 4.62 -15.70
C ARG A 46 -17.91 3.84 -16.73
N GLU A 47 -18.59 3.20 -17.69
CA GLU A 47 -17.91 2.47 -18.76
C GLU A 47 -17.03 3.39 -19.61
N ASN A 48 -17.59 4.54 -20.02
CA ASN A 48 -16.83 5.61 -20.65
C ASN A 48 -16.66 6.75 -19.65
N ILE A 49 -15.45 6.88 -19.13
CA ILE A 49 -15.14 7.85 -18.07
C ILE A 49 -15.29 9.32 -18.54
N SER A 50 -15.16 9.57 -19.83
CA SER A 50 -15.33 10.91 -20.42
C SER A 50 -16.80 11.26 -20.68
N ASP A 51 -17.68 10.25 -20.75
CA ASP A 51 -19.11 10.43 -21.00
C ASP A 51 -19.92 10.21 -19.71
N PRO A 52 -20.44 11.29 -19.10
CA PRO A 52 -21.23 11.20 -17.88
C PRO A 52 -22.60 10.52 -18.09
N THR A 53 -23.00 10.22 -19.32
CA THR A 53 -24.26 9.52 -19.63
C THR A 53 -24.09 8.00 -19.72
N SER A 54 -22.86 7.51 -19.87
CA SER A 54 -22.57 6.08 -19.98
C SER A 54 -22.93 5.30 -18.69
N PRO A 55 -23.38 4.04 -18.77
CA PRO A 55 -23.81 3.28 -17.60
C PRO A 55 -22.65 3.04 -16.62
N LEU A 56 -23.00 2.68 -15.38
CA LEU A 56 -22.03 2.28 -14.37
C LEU A 56 -21.33 0.98 -14.80
N ARG A 57 -20.01 0.94 -14.65
CA ARG A 57 -19.22 -0.25 -14.95
C ARG A 57 -19.39 -1.28 -13.83
N THR A 58 -19.81 -2.48 -14.19
CA THR A 58 -19.97 -3.61 -13.26
C THR A 58 -18.90 -4.68 -13.43
N THR A 59 -18.20 -4.68 -14.57
CA THR A 59 -17.18 -5.66 -14.92
C THR A 59 -15.80 -5.01 -15.05
N PHE A 60 -14.81 -5.60 -14.38
CA PHE A 60 -13.42 -5.13 -14.40
C PHE A 60 -12.52 -6.31 -14.77
N VAL A 61 -11.81 -6.20 -15.90
CA VAL A 61 -10.96 -7.27 -16.44
C VAL A 61 -9.52 -6.78 -16.43
N TYR A 62 -8.69 -7.37 -15.58
CA TYR A 62 -7.27 -7.05 -15.48
C TYR A 62 -6.43 -8.17 -16.09
N ARG A 63 -5.77 -7.90 -17.22
CA ARG A 63 -4.81 -8.84 -17.82
C ARG A 63 -3.40 -8.42 -17.44
N MET A 64 -2.64 -9.33 -16.83
CA MET A 64 -1.26 -9.03 -16.42
C MET A 64 -0.37 -8.67 -17.62
N SER A 65 -0.65 -9.22 -18.79
CA SER A 65 0.04 -8.90 -20.05
C SER A 65 -0.22 -7.48 -20.54
N GLU A 66 -1.32 -6.83 -20.12
CA GLU A 66 -1.65 -5.44 -20.44
C GLU A 66 -1.04 -4.50 -19.39
N LEU A 67 -1.20 -4.83 -18.10
CA LEU A 67 -0.68 -4.01 -17.01
C LEU A 67 0.86 -3.93 -16.96
N CYS A 68 1.56 -4.96 -17.42
CA CYS A 68 3.02 -5.02 -17.40
C CYS A 68 3.68 -4.55 -18.71
N LYS A 69 2.92 -3.97 -19.65
CA LYS A 69 3.49 -3.45 -20.90
C LYS A 69 4.40 -2.26 -20.63
N LYS A 70 5.50 -2.18 -21.39
CA LYS A 70 6.46 -1.06 -21.34
C LYS A 70 6.53 -0.44 -22.73
N CYS A 71 5.70 0.58 -22.91
CA CYS A 71 5.58 1.31 -24.16
C CYS A 71 6.53 2.50 -24.28
N ASP A 72 7.25 2.83 -23.21
CA ASP A 72 8.29 3.85 -23.26
C ASP A 72 9.47 3.36 -24.11
N PRO A 73 9.95 4.15 -25.09
CA PRO A 73 11.12 3.80 -25.87
C PRO A 73 12.35 3.76 -24.96
N ALA A 74 13.06 2.64 -24.98
CA ALA A 74 14.30 2.46 -24.24
C ALA A 74 15.50 2.60 -25.18
N GLU A 75 16.55 3.23 -24.69
CA GLU A 75 17.82 3.33 -25.42
C GLU A 75 18.64 2.07 -25.13
N VAL A 76 19.09 1.41 -26.20
CA VAL A 76 19.92 0.20 -26.15
C VAL A 76 21.18 0.47 -26.96
N GLU A 77 22.34 0.25 -26.33
CA GLU A 77 23.63 0.35 -27.01
C GLU A 77 23.97 -0.98 -27.68
N LEU A 78 24.17 -0.95 -28.99
CA LEU A 78 24.65 -2.08 -29.77
C LEU A 78 25.86 -1.61 -30.57
N ASP A 79 27.01 -2.26 -30.38
CA ASP A 79 28.25 -1.99 -31.12
C ASP A 79 28.72 -0.51 -31.05
N GLY A 80 28.50 0.15 -29.90
CA GLY A 80 28.87 1.55 -29.69
C GLY A 80 27.89 2.58 -30.27
N GLU A 81 26.76 2.14 -30.84
CA GLU A 81 25.68 3.01 -31.31
C GLU A 81 24.42 2.87 -30.46
N ILE A 82 23.73 3.99 -30.23
CA ILE A 82 22.52 4.05 -29.39
C ILE A 82 21.28 3.93 -30.27
N TYR A 83 20.51 2.88 -30.04
CA TYR A 83 19.25 2.61 -30.73
C TYR A 83 18.06 2.83 -29.79
N LYS A 84 16.99 3.45 -30.30
CA LYS A 84 15.70 3.52 -29.58
C LYS A 84 14.88 2.29 -29.94
N ALA A 85 14.68 1.41 -28.97
CA ALA A 85 13.91 0.19 -29.11
C ALA A 85 12.66 0.24 -28.23
N GLN A 86 11.55 -0.28 -28.76
CA GLN A 86 10.34 -0.50 -27.99
C GLN A 86 10.38 -1.90 -27.38
N GLN A 87 10.13 -2.01 -26.07
CA GLN A 87 10.25 -3.29 -25.35
C GLN A 87 9.01 -4.19 -25.47
N SER A 88 7.86 -3.63 -25.84
CA SER A 88 6.61 -4.39 -26.01
C SER A 88 6.07 -4.34 -27.44
N SER A 89 5.41 -5.42 -27.85
CA SER A 89 4.90 -5.62 -29.21
C SER A 89 3.58 -4.92 -29.55
N SER A 90 2.82 -4.45 -28.55
CA SER A 90 1.48 -3.87 -28.79
C SER A 90 1.17 -2.70 -27.84
N CYS A 91 1.46 -1.50 -28.32
CA CYS A 91 1.22 -0.23 -27.61
C CYS A 91 0.16 0.66 -28.25
N ASP A 92 -0.31 0.32 -29.45
CA ASP A 92 -1.27 1.13 -30.22
C ASP A 92 -2.73 0.80 -29.90
N ALA A 93 -2.99 -0.04 -28.89
CA ALA A 93 -4.35 -0.43 -28.52
C ALA A 93 -5.02 0.66 -27.69
N GLU A 94 -6.29 0.97 -28.00
CA GLU A 94 -7.11 1.86 -27.17
C GLU A 94 -7.35 1.21 -25.79
N GLU A 95 -6.69 1.73 -24.75
CA GLU A 95 -6.84 1.23 -23.39
C GLU A 95 -8.03 1.88 -22.68
N THR A 96 -8.97 1.04 -22.21
CA THR A 96 -10.09 1.53 -21.40
C THR A 96 -9.62 1.88 -19.99
N CYS A 97 -9.69 3.15 -19.61
CA CYS A 97 -9.34 3.58 -18.26
C CYS A 97 -10.49 3.29 -17.27
N TYR A 98 -10.15 2.75 -16.10
CA TYR A 98 -11.11 2.48 -15.02
C TYR A 98 -11.19 3.61 -13.99
N THR A 99 -10.11 4.37 -13.85
CA THR A 99 -10.00 5.49 -12.90
C THR A 99 -9.53 6.75 -13.61
N TYR A 100 -9.87 7.90 -13.04
CA TYR A 100 -9.33 9.18 -13.50
C TYR A 100 -7.87 9.30 -13.08
N ASN A 101 -7.03 9.77 -14.00
CA ASN A 101 -5.68 10.21 -13.63
C ASN A 101 -5.76 11.59 -12.97
N ARG A 102 -5.21 11.72 -11.76
CA ARG A 102 -5.22 12.98 -10.98
C ARG A 102 -4.49 14.13 -11.69
N ASP A 103 -3.50 13.82 -12.52
CA ASP A 103 -2.66 14.81 -13.19
C ASP A 103 -3.21 15.20 -14.57
N LYS A 104 -4.26 14.51 -15.05
CA LYS A 104 -4.92 14.82 -16.33
C LYS A 104 -6.24 15.55 -16.09
N CYS A 105 -6.52 16.55 -16.92
CA CYS A 105 -7.80 17.23 -16.95
C CYS A 105 -8.78 16.46 -17.84
N TYR A 106 -9.94 16.09 -17.29
CA TYR A 106 -11.04 15.48 -18.03
C TYR A 106 -12.19 16.47 -18.11
N THR A 107 -12.71 16.69 -19.32
CA THR A 107 -13.81 17.63 -19.57
C THR A 107 -14.90 16.99 -20.41
N THR A 108 -16.11 17.47 -20.25
CA THR A 108 -17.26 17.10 -21.08
C THR A 108 -17.94 18.36 -21.63
N THR A 109 -18.60 18.25 -22.77
CA THR A 109 -19.35 19.34 -23.39
C THR A 109 -20.83 19.02 -23.37
N PHE A 110 -21.66 19.96 -22.91
CA PHE A 110 -23.11 19.79 -22.90
C PHE A 110 -23.80 21.02 -23.49
N PRO A 111 -24.96 20.83 -24.14
CA PRO A 111 -25.76 21.94 -24.64
C PRO A 111 -26.42 22.67 -23.47
N PHE A 112 -26.21 23.99 -23.40
CA PHE A 112 -26.82 24.89 -22.43
C PHE A 112 -27.69 25.91 -23.17
N PHE A 113 -28.96 26.02 -22.78
CA PHE A 113 -29.89 26.93 -23.44
C PHE A 113 -29.92 28.28 -22.71
N TYR A 114 -29.60 29.36 -23.43
CA TYR A 114 -29.57 30.70 -22.88
C TYR A 114 -30.03 31.75 -23.90
N ARG A 115 -31.02 32.57 -23.54
CA ARG A 115 -31.57 33.66 -24.38
C ARG A 115 -32.03 33.22 -25.78
N GLY A 116 -32.58 32.01 -25.91
CA GLY A 116 -33.04 31.48 -27.19
C GLY A 116 -31.96 30.79 -28.03
N GLU A 117 -30.70 30.79 -27.57
CA GLU A 117 -29.59 30.12 -28.24
C GLU A 117 -29.12 28.91 -27.44
N THR A 118 -28.80 27.81 -28.12
CA THR A 118 -28.11 26.66 -27.53
C THR A 118 -26.61 26.87 -27.65
N LYS A 119 -25.92 26.99 -26.52
CA LYS A 119 -24.45 27.11 -26.46
C LYS A 119 -23.86 25.82 -25.94
N MET A 120 -22.82 25.32 -26.60
CA MET A 120 -22.06 24.18 -26.08
C MET A 120 -21.10 24.70 -25.01
N VAL A 121 -21.34 24.33 -23.76
CA VAL A 121 -20.52 24.75 -22.62
C VAL A 121 -19.67 23.56 -22.18
N GLN A 122 -18.40 23.82 -21.89
CA GLN A 122 -17.47 22.83 -21.38
C GLN A 122 -17.53 22.82 -19.84
N ALA A 123 -17.66 21.64 -19.24
CA ALA A 123 -17.53 21.41 -17.81
C ALA A 123 -16.36 20.49 -17.50
N ALA A 124 -15.67 20.77 -16.39
CA ALA A 124 -14.61 19.91 -15.86
C ALA A 124 -15.22 18.75 -15.08
N LEU A 125 -14.85 17.51 -15.43
CA LEU A 125 -15.14 16.31 -14.64
C LEU A 125 -14.18 16.20 -13.45
N THR A 126 -12.94 16.65 -13.62
CA THR A 126 -11.89 16.65 -12.59
C THR A 126 -11.40 18.09 -12.31
N PRO A 127 -12.13 18.88 -11.50
CA PRO A 127 -11.87 20.32 -11.38
C PRO A 127 -10.47 20.64 -10.83
N ALA A 128 -9.93 19.82 -9.93
CA ALA A 128 -8.63 20.05 -9.31
C ALA A 128 -7.46 20.03 -10.31
N SER A 129 -7.57 19.31 -11.43
CA SER A 129 -6.52 19.17 -12.44
C SER A 129 -6.72 20.04 -13.68
N CYS A 130 -7.83 20.76 -13.76
CA CYS A 130 -8.22 21.57 -14.92
C CYS A 130 -7.97 23.07 -14.75
N TYR A 131 -7.27 23.48 -13.69
CA TYR A 131 -6.85 24.87 -13.55
C TYR A 131 -5.65 25.12 -14.46
N ALA A 132 -5.73 26.17 -15.29
CA ALA A 132 -4.56 26.68 -15.97
C ALA A 132 -3.58 27.21 -14.92
N ASP A 133 -2.30 26.87 -15.06
CA ASP A 133 -1.21 27.28 -14.16
C ASP A 133 -1.04 28.82 -14.03
N GLU A 134 -1.81 29.60 -14.80
CA GLU A 134 -1.78 31.05 -14.85
C GLU A 134 -2.69 31.76 -13.82
N ILE A 135 -3.40 31.03 -12.95
CA ILE A 135 -3.94 31.69 -11.76
C ILE A 135 -2.78 31.80 -10.77
N PRO A 136 -2.23 33.01 -10.49
CA PRO A 136 -1.36 33.16 -9.34
C PRO A 136 -2.21 32.80 -8.13
N ALA A 137 -2.07 31.56 -7.64
CA ALA A 137 -2.41 31.25 -6.28
C ALA A 137 -1.77 32.39 -5.46
N PRO A 138 -2.50 33.08 -4.56
CA PRO A 138 -1.82 33.89 -3.58
C PRO A 138 -0.82 32.93 -2.96
N ARG A 139 0.47 33.18 -3.19
CA ARG A 139 1.54 32.52 -2.47
C ARG A 139 1.14 32.73 -1.02
N VAL A 140 0.53 31.72 -0.43
CA VAL A 140 0.42 31.61 1.01
C VAL A 140 1.88 31.60 1.38
N MET A 141 2.39 32.78 1.74
CA MET A 141 3.69 32.91 2.35
C MET A 141 3.59 31.99 3.53
N GLN A 142 4.17 30.80 3.37
CA GLN A 142 4.55 29.92 4.44
C GLN A 142 5.70 30.67 5.12
N ALA A 143 5.32 31.76 5.78
CA ALA A 143 6.16 32.49 6.68
C ALA A 143 6.53 31.45 7.73
N HIS A 144 7.81 31.12 7.70
CA HIS A 144 8.51 30.32 8.67
C HIS A 144 8.06 30.73 10.08
N LEU A 145 7.09 30.00 10.64
CA LEU A 145 6.89 29.97 12.08
C LEU A 145 7.87 28.96 12.68
N TYR A 146 9.16 29.21 12.46
CA TYR A 146 10.26 28.61 13.22
C TYR A 146 10.50 29.50 14.45
N LEU A 147 9.55 29.48 15.38
CA LEU A 147 9.80 29.89 16.76
C LEU A 147 8.72 29.22 17.62
N PHE A 148 9.14 28.58 18.71
CA PHE A 148 8.33 27.83 19.69
C PHE A 148 8.14 26.32 19.51
N LEU A 149 9.22 25.59 19.21
CA LEU A 149 9.37 24.19 19.68
C LEU A 149 10.70 23.97 20.43
N SER A 150 11.17 24.99 21.16
CA SER A 150 12.35 24.91 22.03
C SER A 150 12.04 24.67 23.52
N ILE A 151 10.80 24.27 23.90
CA ILE A 151 10.41 24.11 25.32
C ILE A 151 9.83 22.71 25.67
N LYS A 152 9.86 21.71 24.76
CA LYS A 152 9.43 20.33 25.11
C LYS A 152 10.50 19.25 24.95
N ARG A 153 11.77 19.60 25.19
CA ARG A 153 12.91 18.64 25.23
C ARG A 153 13.57 18.52 26.61
N GLN A 154 12.84 18.79 27.69
CA GLN A 154 13.30 18.68 29.08
C GLN A 154 12.43 17.77 29.98
N LEU A 155 11.52 16.97 29.41
CA LEU A 155 10.61 16.13 30.22
C LEU A 155 10.55 14.65 29.81
N PHE A 156 11.59 14.14 29.16
CA PHE A 156 11.80 12.70 29.00
C PHE A 156 13.27 12.35 29.21
N ARG A 157 13.72 12.46 30.46
CA ARG A 157 14.96 11.83 30.94
C ARG A 157 14.67 11.21 32.31
N LYS A 158 14.88 9.89 32.39
CA LYS A 158 14.82 9.00 33.57
C LYS A 158 13.43 8.59 34.09
N SER A 159 12.95 7.45 33.58
CA SER A 159 12.42 6.41 34.45
C SER A 159 13.10 5.09 34.08
N SER A 160 14.18 4.83 34.81
CA SER A 160 14.85 3.54 34.90
C SER A 160 13.90 2.57 35.61
N CYS A 161 13.35 1.58 34.91
CA CYS A 161 12.69 0.45 35.56
C CYS A 161 13.77 -0.46 36.15
N ARG A 162 14.15 -0.12 37.37
CA ARG A 162 14.88 -0.97 38.30
C ARG A 162 13.87 -1.99 38.84
N LEU A 163 13.87 -3.20 38.30
CA LEU A 163 13.13 -4.32 38.87
C LEU A 163 14.03 -4.97 39.92
N SER A 164 13.77 -4.71 41.19
CA SER A 164 14.32 -5.50 42.29
C SER A 164 13.26 -5.67 43.36
N GLU A 165 12.80 -6.90 43.45
CA GLU A 165 12.37 -7.66 44.63
C GLU A 165 11.36 -7.03 45.61
N MET A 166 10.21 -7.71 45.74
CA MET A 166 9.76 -8.12 47.07
C MET A 166 8.94 -9.41 47.00
N LEU A 167 9.42 -10.39 47.76
CA LEU A 167 8.83 -11.67 48.14
C LEU A 167 7.44 -11.52 48.76
N PHE A 168 6.54 -12.49 48.56
CA PHE A 168 5.62 -13.12 49.53
C PHE A 168 4.78 -14.16 48.74
N LEU A 169 5.18 -15.44 48.73
CA LEU A 169 4.62 -16.56 49.51
C LEU A 169 3.22 -17.04 49.06
N HIS A 170 3.23 -18.32 48.62
CA HIS A 170 2.16 -19.33 48.60
C HIS A 170 0.92 -19.14 47.71
N SER A 171 0.87 -20.00 46.68
CA SER A 171 -0.16 -21.02 46.42
C SER A 171 -1.63 -20.56 46.52
N TRP A 172 -2.37 -20.69 45.41
CA TRP A 172 -3.49 -21.62 45.19
C TRP A 172 -4.12 -21.30 43.81
N HIS A 173 -4.65 -22.35 43.18
CA HIS A 173 -5.26 -22.39 41.84
C HIS A 173 -6.25 -21.26 41.53
N ILE A 174 -6.38 -20.89 40.25
CA ILE A 174 -7.65 -20.88 39.48
C ILE A 174 -7.35 -20.61 37.99
N PHE A 175 -7.96 -21.44 37.14
CA PHE A 175 -8.10 -21.29 35.69
C PHE A 175 -8.68 -19.92 35.31
N ALA A 176 -8.12 -19.26 34.29
CA ALA A 176 -8.88 -18.29 33.49
C ALA A 176 -8.37 -18.25 32.05
N THR A 177 -9.16 -18.88 31.18
CA THR A 177 -9.24 -18.66 29.75
C THR A 177 -9.23 -17.16 29.40
N SER A 178 -8.32 -16.73 28.53
CA SER A 178 -8.43 -15.40 27.91
C SER A 178 -9.13 -15.53 26.55
N PHE A 179 -10.43 -15.25 26.58
CA PHE A 179 -11.27 -14.91 25.43
C PHE A 179 -11.27 -13.38 25.32
N CYS A 180 -10.85 -12.82 24.18
CA CYS A 180 -11.19 -11.46 23.71
C CYS A 180 -11.04 -11.53 22.18
N ILE A 181 -12.11 -11.88 21.45
CA ILE A 181 -13.20 -11.02 20.96
C ILE A 181 -12.72 -10.04 19.87
N SER A 182 -13.19 -10.37 18.68
CA SER A 182 -13.29 -9.57 17.47
C SER A 182 -13.88 -8.19 17.74
N ASN A 183 -13.31 -7.14 17.15
CA ASN A 183 -14.04 -5.90 16.88
C ASN A 183 -13.77 -5.45 15.45
N THR A 184 -14.75 -5.79 14.61
CA THR A 184 -15.22 -5.03 13.47
C THR A 184 -15.26 -3.54 13.80
N ILE A 185 -14.64 -2.70 12.98
CA ILE A 185 -15.03 -1.28 12.88
C ILE A 185 -15.36 -1.02 11.41
N THR A 186 -16.65 -0.87 11.21
CA THR A 186 -17.34 -0.27 10.08
C THR A 186 -16.88 1.16 9.84
N LEU A 187 -16.68 1.49 8.56
CA LEU A 187 -17.12 2.74 7.93
C LEU A 187 -17.45 2.44 6.48
#